data_AF-A0A0Q9Z847-F1
#
_entry.id   AF-A0A0Q9Z847-F1
#
_cell.length_a   1.000
_cell.length_b   1.000
_cell.length_c   1.000
_cell.angle_alpha   90.00
_cell.angle_beta   90.00
_cell.angle_gamma   90.00
#
_symmetry.space_group_name_H-M   'P 1'
#
loop_
_entity.id
_entity.type
_entity.pdbx_description
1 polymer ?
#
loop_
_entity_poly.entity_id
_entity_poly.type
_entity_poly.pdbx_seq_one_letter_code
_entity_poly.pdbx_strand_id
1 'polypeptide(L)'
;MKIFKNYFMGVAIVAMLFASCSKDENAGEPKVGDEMATISLGAVLNDFIRNQDVSKQSIPECSDDAPMYARVVLTHELGEEDVVVPINFDGTTYFTDYDEDLAIPIPEGETTTAVSLTDFWIYAEEPGEGIMPIWMAPKEGSDFENFVNDALPLNFDLRAGSKKYVDVEVLCFDDREVNLYGYQFFDLVPIPLIKFCLFGNFCPSEDGRHYVAGYSVNVWSGDDNTGDPLYTEVGNEVMMDDETGDYFSDPLCFFLPDTEGVDTYYFEISIENTDEYDADNAGEIILSGAITDDEIKLFYDEETGAMDYYHFSYGCGDDNPPPFTDPTVTEKRYKACLKEVGDSDAFGFAYLSLIGNELTAKTWVPFMEPNATTPQHIHENASCDDAGGVVWPLDLVGGDYPTSDANGELYYTRTWSLTNAQVSALGDASNRTINLHENVEGLPVISCGEYDSY
;
A
#
# COMPACT_ATOMS: atom_id res chain seq x y z
N MET A 1 37.46 -1.48 -46.63
CA MET A 1 37.17 -0.08 -47.02
C MET A 1 35.67 0.15 -47.01
N LYS A 2 35.26 1.26 -46.39
CA LYS A 2 33.96 1.98 -46.43
C LYS A 2 32.75 1.57 -45.57
N ILE A 3 32.66 0.39 -44.97
CA ILE A 3 31.53 0.09 -44.03
C ILE A 3 31.98 -0.07 -42.57
N PHE A 4 33.17 -0.61 -42.30
CA PHE A 4 33.69 -0.76 -40.92
C PHE A 4 34.17 0.54 -40.25
N LYS A 5 34.39 1.61 -41.02
CA LYS A 5 34.87 2.89 -40.47
C LYS A 5 33.76 3.72 -39.78
N ASN A 6 32.49 3.46 -40.09
CA ASN A 6 31.38 4.22 -39.51
C ASN A 6 30.94 3.67 -38.14
N TYR A 7 31.17 2.38 -37.86
CA TYR A 7 30.84 1.78 -36.56
C TYR A 7 31.85 2.12 -35.47
N PHE A 8 33.15 2.24 -35.81
CA PHE A 8 34.18 2.62 -34.84
C PHE A 8 34.06 4.07 -34.33
N MET A 9 33.44 4.95 -35.11
CA MET A 9 33.23 6.34 -34.72
C MET A 9 32.00 6.50 -33.80
N GLY A 10 30.99 5.64 -33.93
CA GLY A 10 29.84 5.60 -33.01
C GLY A 10 30.20 5.03 -31.63
N VAL A 11 31.01 3.97 -31.58
CA VAL A 11 31.45 3.35 -30.31
C VAL A 11 32.36 4.28 -29.50
N ALA A 12 33.20 5.08 -30.17
CA ALA A 12 34.08 6.04 -29.49
C ALA A 12 33.32 7.23 -28.86
N ILE A 13 32.21 7.66 -29.45
CA ILE A 13 31.39 8.77 -28.93
C ILE A 13 30.54 8.32 -27.74
N VAL A 14 30.03 7.08 -27.76
CA VAL A 14 29.30 6.51 -26.63
C VAL A 14 30.24 6.20 -25.45
N ALA A 15 31.48 5.77 -25.71
CA ALA A 15 32.47 5.53 -24.65
C ALA A 15 32.95 6.82 -23.95
N MET A 16 32.94 7.98 -24.63
CA MET A 16 33.28 9.27 -24.01
C MET A 16 32.16 9.83 -23.12
N LEU A 17 30.91 9.37 -23.28
CA LEU A 17 29.79 9.75 -22.41
C LEU A 17 29.78 9.00 -21.06
N PHE A 18 30.60 7.96 -20.91
CA PHE A 18 30.76 7.20 -19.65
C PHE A 18 32.06 7.48 -18.89
N ALA A 19 32.90 8.41 -19.37
CA ALA A 19 34.24 8.66 -18.82
C ALA A 19 34.42 10.08 -18.23
N SER A 20 33.33 10.75 -17.82
CA SER A 20 33.41 12.05 -17.13
C SER A 20 32.83 11.99 -15.72
N CYS A 21 33.57 11.35 -14.82
CA CYS A 21 33.91 11.90 -13.51
C CYS A 21 35.10 11.09 -13.00
N SER A 22 36.29 11.69 -13.12
CA SER A 22 37.54 11.15 -12.61
C SER A 22 37.46 11.04 -11.09
N LYS A 23 37.77 9.85 -10.59
CA LYS A 23 38.02 9.54 -9.19
C LYS A 23 39.43 10.00 -8.86
N ASP A 24 39.56 10.99 -7.98
CA ASP A 24 40.81 11.26 -7.26
C ASP A 24 40.88 10.37 -6.00
N GLU A 25 42.08 9.94 -5.66
CA GLU A 25 42.37 8.82 -4.76
C GLU A 25 42.35 9.17 -3.26
N ASN A 26 41.73 8.26 -2.50
CA ASN A 26 42.07 7.73 -1.16
C ASN A 26 42.63 8.65 -0.04
N ALA A 27 41.86 8.72 1.06
CA ALA A 27 42.35 8.26 2.38
C ALA A 27 41.19 8.07 3.40
N GLY A 28 40.95 6.80 3.79
CA GLY A 28 40.40 6.41 5.09
C GLY A 28 38.88 6.23 5.20
N GLU A 29 38.42 4.98 5.30
CA GLU A 29 37.12 4.68 5.93
C GLU A 29 37.21 4.83 7.46
N PRO A 30 36.12 5.25 8.14
CA PRO A 30 35.13 4.27 8.58
C PRO A 30 33.67 4.64 8.28
N LYS A 31 32.93 3.61 7.85
CA LYS A 31 31.49 3.30 8.00
C LYS A 31 30.61 4.32 8.75
N VAL A 32 29.51 4.74 8.11
CA VAL A 32 28.09 4.38 8.38
C VAL A 32 27.28 5.23 7.40
N GLY A 33 26.57 4.59 6.46
CA GLY A 33 25.66 5.28 5.55
C GLY A 33 24.24 5.18 6.07
N ASP A 34 23.78 6.26 6.71
CA ASP A 34 22.37 6.55 6.97
C ASP A 34 22.20 8.08 6.88
N GLU A 35 22.33 8.63 5.69
CA GLU A 35 21.94 10.01 5.42
C GLU A 35 20.73 10.02 4.49
N MET A 36 19.56 9.85 5.13
CA MET A 36 18.31 10.42 4.65
C MET A 36 18.56 11.89 4.28
N ALA A 37 18.32 12.24 3.01
CA ALA A 37 18.31 13.63 2.58
C ALA A 37 17.20 14.37 3.35
N THR A 38 17.56 14.98 4.46
CA THR A 38 16.70 15.90 5.21
C THR A 38 16.79 17.25 4.51
N ILE A 39 15.72 17.62 3.81
CA ILE A 39 15.55 18.99 3.33
C ILE A 39 15.33 19.87 4.57
N SER A 40 16.43 20.48 5.02
CA SER A 40 16.42 21.48 6.09
C SER A 40 15.76 22.76 5.57
N LEU A 41 14.49 22.96 5.95
CA LEU A 41 13.73 24.19 5.74
C LEU A 41 14.25 25.36 6.60
N GLY A 42 15.33 25.19 7.36
CA GLY A 42 15.92 26.24 8.19
C GLY A 42 16.78 27.24 7.41
N ALA A 43 17.40 26.81 6.31
CA ALA A 43 18.31 27.69 5.54
C ALA A 43 17.54 28.68 4.65
N VAL A 44 16.37 28.28 4.14
CA VAL A 44 15.50 29.13 3.31
C VAL A 44 14.68 30.09 4.16
N LEU A 45 14.26 29.67 5.36
CA LEU A 45 13.56 30.54 6.30
C LEU A 45 14.46 31.68 6.84
N ASN A 46 15.73 31.39 7.10
CA ASN A 46 16.70 32.43 7.48
C ASN A 46 17.01 33.42 6.34
N ASP A 47 16.91 32.99 5.09
CA ASP A 47 17.11 33.87 3.92
C ASP A 47 15.89 34.75 3.64
N PHE A 48 14.68 34.29 4.00
CA PHE A 48 13.46 35.10 3.96
C PHE A 48 13.44 36.16 5.07
N ILE A 49 13.82 35.79 6.29
CA ILE A 49 13.94 36.74 7.42
C ILE A 49 15.06 37.77 7.16
N ARG A 50 16.18 37.37 6.54
CA ARG A 50 17.25 38.31 6.16
C ARG A 50 16.88 39.29 5.05
N ASN A 51 15.91 38.96 4.20
CA ASN A 51 15.48 39.83 3.10
C ASN A 51 14.36 40.82 3.49
N GLN A 52 13.70 40.64 4.64
CA GLN A 52 12.78 41.64 5.20
C GLN A 52 13.51 42.89 5.72
N ASP A 53 14.79 42.77 6.08
CA ASP A 53 15.65 43.90 6.52
C ASP A 53 16.09 44.83 5.38
N VAL A 54 15.64 44.61 4.13
CA VAL A 54 16.06 45.38 2.95
C VAL A 54 15.02 46.43 2.52
N SER A 55 13.88 46.55 3.22
CA SER A 55 12.96 47.67 2.98
C SER A 55 13.59 48.98 3.43
N LYS A 56 13.72 49.94 2.51
CA LYS A 56 14.28 51.29 2.79
C LYS A 56 13.41 52.12 3.76
N GLN A 57 12.24 51.63 4.12
CA GLN A 57 11.31 52.25 5.06
C GLN A 57 10.43 51.18 5.72
N SER A 58 10.36 51.16 7.05
CA SER A 58 9.47 50.26 7.80
C SER A 58 8.11 50.92 8.02
N ILE A 59 7.09 50.52 7.26
CA ILE A 59 5.69 50.96 7.47
C ILE A 59 5.14 50.26 8.73
N PRO A 60 4.43 50.96 9.63
CA PRO A 60 3.92 50.37 10.87
C PRO A 60 2.70 49.46 10.65
N GLU A 61 2.41 48.60 11.63
CA GLU A 61 1.16 47.83 11.69
C GLU A 61 -0.05 48.76 11.83
N CYS A 62 -1.17 48.39 11.21
CA CYS A 62 -2.41 49.15 11.35
C CYS A 62 -2.93 49.06 12.79
N SER A 63 -3.08 50.22 13.43
CA SER A 63 -3.76 50.35 14.72
C SER A 63 -5.17 50.92 14.53
N ASP A 64 -6.10 50.49 15.38
CA ASP A 64 -7.45 51.05 15.52
C ASP A 64 -7.48 52.33 16.38
N ASP A 65 -6.34 52.73 16.95
CA ASP A 65 -6.22 53.91 17.78
C ASP A 65 -6.45 55.20 16.99
N ALA A 66 -7.07 56.19 17.63
CA ALA A 66 -7.30 57.49 17.03
C ALA A 66 -5.98 58.28 16.89
N PRO A 67 -5.70 58.91 15.73
CA PRO A 67 -4.52 59.74 15.56
C PRO A 67 -4.61 60.99 16.45
N MET A 68 -3.59 61.22 17.26
CA MET A 68 -3.54 62.33 18.22
C MET A 68 -2.43 63.35 17.94
N TYR A 69 -1.30 62.91 17.37
CA TYR A 69 -0.16 63.77 17.09
C TYR A 69 0.46 63.47 15.73
N ALA A 70 0.94 64.50 15.04
CA ALA A 70 1.75 64.38 13.83
C ALA A 70 3.16 64.91 14.12
N ARG A 71 4.19 64.13 13.78
CA ARG A 71 5.57 64.62 13.72
C ARG A 71 5.89 64.98 12.28
N VAL A 72 6.33 66.21 12.07
CA VAL A 72 6.49 66.84 10.77
C VAL A 72 7.91 67.37 10.66
N VAL A 73 8.65 66.93 9.65
CA VAL A 73 9.99 67.48 9.34
C VAL A 73 9.91 68.31 8.07
N LEU A 74 10.15 69.62 8.21
CA LEU A 74 10.12 70.60 7.13
C LEU A 74 11.53 71.11 6.86
N THR A 75 11.92 71.19 5.59
CA THR A 75 13.17 71.82 5.16
C THR A 75 12.86 73.06 4.33
N HIS A 76 13.59 74.15 4.59
CA HIS A 76 13.50 75.42 3.87
C HIS A 76 14.86 76.12 3.85
N GLU A 77 14.96 77.27 3.17
CA GLU A 77 16.24 77.96 2.96
C GLU A 77 16.98 78.40 4.24
N LEU A 78 16.28 78.48 5.37
CA LEU A 78 16.84 78.94 6.65
C LEU A 78 17.18 77.78 7.60
N GLY A 79 16.78 76.54 7.27
CA GLY A 79 17.05 75.38 8.11
C GLY A 79 16.03 74.25 7.95
N GLU A 80 16.09 73.33 8.90
CA GLU A 80 15.16 72.21 9.08
C GLU A 80 14.44 72.41 10.41
N GLU A 81 13.13 72.20 10.40
CA GLU A 81 12.26 72.25 11.58
C GLU A 81 11.62 70.87 11.77
N ASP A 82 11.78 70.29 12.97
CA ASP A 82 11.19 69.01 13.39
C ASP A 82 10.19 69.28 14.51
N VAL A 83 8.91 69.24 14.16
CA VAL A 83 7.82 69.72 15.01
C VAL A 83 6.83 68.61 15.27
N VAL A 84 6.34 68.55 16.50
CA VAL A 84 5.26 67.65 16.91
C VAL A 84 4.00 68.48 17.15
N VAL A 85 2.96 68.21 16.38
CA VAL A 85 1.71 68.98 16.43
C VAL A 85 0.51 68.09 16.78
N PRO A 86 -0.42 68.56 17.62
CA PRO A 86 -1.68 67.85 17.86
C PRO A 86 -2.52 67.72 16.58
N ILE A 87 -3.31 66.64 16.51
CA ILE A 87 -4.25 66.38 15.42
C ILE A 87 -5.67 66.59 15.93
N ASN A 88 -6.45 67.34 15.16
CA ASN A 88 -7.88 67.55 15.37
C ASN A 88 -8.69 66.81 14.30
N PHE A 89 -9.96 66.56 14.60
CA PHE A 89 -10.93 65.93 13.69
C PHE A 89 -12.18 66.80 13.59
N ASP A 90 -12.58 67.18 12.37
CA ASP A 90 -13.75 68.06 12.14
C ASP A 90 -15.07 67.30 11.93
N GLY A 91 -15.02 65.97 12.01
CA GLY A 91 -16.14 65.08 11.69
C GLY A 91 -16.02 64.39 10.33
N THR A 92 -15.09 64.85 9.47
CA THR A 92 -14.84 64.28 8.14
C THR A 92 -13.38 63.95 7.87
N THR A 93 -12.45 64.79 8.32
CA THR A 93 -11.01 64.67 8.05
C THR A 93 -10.17 65.01 9.27
N TYR A 94 -9.01 64.37 9.38
CA TYR A 94 -7.98 64.73 10.36
C TYR A 94 -7.11 65.86 9.83
N PHE A 95 -6.77 66.81 10.68
CA PHE A 95 -5.91 67.95 10.34
C PHE A 95 -5.05 68.36 11.53
N THR A 96 -3.87 68.90 11.27
CA THR A 96 -2.99 69.40 12.34
C THR A 96 -3.55 70.69 12.96
N ASP A 97 -3.46 70.82 14.27
CA ASP A 97 -3.78 72.07 14.96
C ASP A 97 -2.75 73.16 14.63
N TYR A 98 -3.07 74.40 14.96
CA TYR A 98 -2.13 75.51 14.88
C TYR A 98 -1.00 75.32 15.89
N ASP A 99 0.23 75.41 15.39
CA ASP A 99 1.44 75.46 16.21
C ASP A 99 2.31 76.65 15.75
N GLU A 100 2.94 77.34 16.71
CA GLU A 100 3.84 78.46 16.41
C GLU A 100 5.14 77.99 15.76
N ASP A 101 5.58 76.76 16.04
CA ASP A 101 6.80 76.17 15.48
C ASP A 101 6.64 75.81 13.98
N LEU A 102 5.39 75.73 13.48
CA LEU A 102 5.10 75.63 12.04
C LEU A 102 5.13 76.99 11.31
N ALA A 103 5.40 78.10 12.02
CA ALA A 103 5.47 79.42 11.43
C ALA A 103 6.82 79.66 10.74
N ILE A 104 6.94 79.25 9.47
CA ILE A 104 8.17 79.41 8.70
C ILE A 104 8.41 80.90 8.34
N PRO A 105 9.55 81.50 8.74
CA PRO A 105 9.87 82.88 8.39
C PRO A 105 10.17 83.03 6.88
N ILE A 106 9.68 84.13 6.30
CA ILE A 106 9.98 84.49 4.90
C ILE A 106 11.28 85.32 4.88
N PRO A 107 12.26 84.99 4.01
CA PRO A 107 13.48 85.77 3.86
C PRO A 107 13.25 87.28 3.60
N GLU A 108 14.14 88.13 4.09
CA GLU A 108 14.02 89.58 3.91
C GLU A 108 14.03 89.97 2.43
N GLY A 109 12.99 90.69 2.00
CA GLY A 109 12.83 91.15 0.61
C GLY A 109 11.96 90.25 -0.26
N GLU A 110 11.59 89.05 0.23
CA GLU A 110 10.74 88.11 -0.48
C GLU A 110 9.28 88.16 -0.01
N THR A 111 8.37 87.58 -0.81
CA THR A 111 6.95 87.42 -0.43
C THR A 111 6.53 85.97 -0.24
N THR A 112 7.39 85.03 -0.64
CA THR A 112 7.18 83.59 -0.62
C THR A 112 8.47 82.86 -0.25
N THR A 113 8.37 81.67 0.33
CA THR A 113 9.49 80.75 0.55
C THR A 113 9.10 79.35 0.09
N ALA A 114 10.05 78.58 -0.44
CA ALA A 114 9.85 77.18 -0.79
C ALA A 114 10.08 76.30 0.44
N VAL A 115 9.17 75.36 0.67
CA VAL A 115 9.21 74.42 1.79
C VAL A 115 9.08 73.00 1.25
N SER A 116 9.84 72.08 1.82
CA SER A 116 9.79 70.66 1.51
C SER A 116 9.48 69.85 2.76
N LEU A 117 8.36 69.11 2.74
CA LEU A 117 8.03 68.14 3.78
C LEU A 117 8.78 66.84 3.48
N THR A 118 9.70 66.45 4.36
CA THR A 118 10.58 65.28 4.14
C THR A 118 10.15 64.05 4.92
N ASP A 119 9.49 64.26 6.06
CA ASP A 119 9.02 63.20 6.93
C ASP A 119 7.68 63.57 7.58
N PHE A 120 6.78 62.59 7.62
CA PHE A 120 5.46 62.74 8.20
C PHE A 120 5.01 61.43 8.86
N TRP A 121 4.88 61.48 10.19
CA TRP A 121 4.49 60.34 11.02
C TRP A 121 3.29 60.70 11.88
N ILE A 122 2.36 59.76 12.02
CA ILE A 122 1.16 59.91 12.84
C ILE A 122 1.25 58.98 14.04
N TYR A 123 0.95 59.51 15.21
CA TYR A 123 1.00 58.80 16.49
C TYR A 123 -0.36 58.84 17.19
N ALA A 124 -0.68 57.76 17.89
CA ALA A 124 -1.83 57.68 18.79
C ALA A 124 -1.56 58.35 20.15
N GLU A 125 -0.31 58.70 20.46
CA GLU A 125 0.12 59.37 21.69
C GLU A 125 1.30 60.31 21.41
N GLU A 126 1.71 61.12 22.40
CA GLU A 126 2.79 62.09 22.20
C GLU A 126 4.10 61.34 21.85
N PRO A 127 4.75 61.65 20.71
CA PRO A 127 5.93 60.91 20.27
C PRO A 127 7.09 61.03 21.27
N GLY A 128 7.76 59.91 21.53
CA GLY A 128 8.83 59.82 22.51
C GLY A 128 9.64 58.52 22.38
N GLU A 129 10.56 58.29 23.31
CA GLU A 129 11.40 57.09 23.30
C GLU A 129 10.54 55.82 23.47
N GLY A 130 10.58 54.94 22.47
CA GLY A 130 9.80 53.69 22.46
C GLY A 130 8.36 53.82 21.95
N ILE A 131 7.91 55.02 21.56
CA ILE A 131 6.59 55.22 20.96
C ILE A 131 6.71 55.05 19.44
N MET A 132 5.90 54.15 18.87
CA MET A 132 5.87 53.86 17.44
C MET A 132 4.73 54.60 16.75
N PRO A 133 4.91 55.05 15.49
CA PRO A 133 3.82 55.66 14.73
C PRO A 133 2.78 54.61 14.35
N ILE A 134 1.52 55.04 14.23
CA ILE A 134 0.41 54.20 13.73
C ILE A 134 0.27 54.31 12.21
N TRP A 135 0.61 55.46 11.62
CA TRP A 135 0.65 55.67 10.17
C TRP A 135 1.90 56.45 9.75
N MET A 136 2.35 56.22 8.53
CA MET A 136 3.55 56.86 7.97
C MET A 136 3.36 57.20 6.49
N ALA A 137 3.80 58.39 6.08
CA ALA A 137 3.86 58.74 4.66
C ALA A 137 5.06 58.06 3.98
N PRO A 138 4.86 57.37 2.84
CA PRO A 138 5.96 56.71 2.13
C PRO A 138 6.87 57.73 1.43
N LYS A 139 8.15 57.38 1.29
CA LYS A 139 9.16 58.19 0.59
C LYS A 139 9.33 57.75 -0.86
N GLU A 140 9.70 58.67 -1.73
CA GLU A 140 10.21 58.37 -3.08
C GLU A 140 11.37 57.36 -2.99
N GLY A 141 11.31 56.34 -3.84
CA GLY A 141 12.28 55.25 -3.89
C GLY A 141 12.11 54.19 -2.79
N SER A 142 11.06 54.26 -1.96
CA SER A 142 10.63 53.18 -1.07
C SER A 142 9.79 52.15 -1.83
N ASP A 143 9.68 50.94 -1.30
CA ASP A 143 8.84 49.88 -1.88
C ASP A 143 7.34 50.24 -1.84
N PHE A 144 6.98 51.29 -1.10
CA PHE A 144 5.60 51.71 -0.87
C PHE A 144 5.18 52.97 -1.65
N GLU A 145 6.08 53.58 -2.42
CA GLU A 145 5.82 54.78 -3.23
C GLU A 145 4.59 54.59 -4.15
N ASN A 146 4.47 53.41 -4.77
CA ASN A 146 3.41 53.11 -5.73
C ASN A 146 1.99 52.97 -5.10
N PHE A 147 1.87 53.01 -3.77
CA PHE A 147 0.57 52.93 -3.09
C PHE A 147 -0.05 54.29 -2.77
N VAL A 148 0.69 55.38 -2.99
CA VAL A 148 0.22 56.76 -2.85
C VAL A 148 0.37 57.51 -4.17
N ASN A 149 -0.35 58.61 -4.34
CA ASN A 149 -0.23 59.49 -5.49
C ASN A 149 0.97 60.44 -5.35
N ASP A 150 1.19 60.96 -4.15
CA ASP A 150 2.23 61.96 -3.86
C ASP A 150 3.13 61.49 -2.69
N ALA A 151 4.25 60.81 -3.00
CA ALA A 151 5.23 60.38 -2.01
C ALA A 151 6.14 61.53 -1.53
N LEU A 152 6.72 61.39 -0.34
CA LEU A 152 7.67 62.38 0.20
C LEU A 152 8.99 62.38 -0.60
N PRO A 153 9.61 63.55 -0.84
CA PRO A 153 9.29 64.84 -0.24
C PRO A 153 8.22 65.66 -0.99
N LEU A 154 7.30 66.30 -0.26
CA LEU A 154 6.28 67.19 -0.83
C LEU A 154 6.77 68.64 -0.85
N ASN A 155 6.89 69.22 -2.05
CA ASN A 155 7.39 70.58 -2.24
C ASN A 155 6.25 71.58 -2.46
N PHE A 156 6.24 72.68 -1.73
CA PHE A 156 5.22 73.70 -1.85
C PHE A 156 5.71 75.11 -1.50
N ASP A 157 5.14 76.12 -2.16
CA ASP A 157 5.39 77.52 -1.81
C ASP A 157 4.47 77.98 -0.68
N LEU A 158 5.05 78.71 0.29
CA LEU A 158 4.35 79.37 1.39
C LEU A 158 4.48 80.89 1.23
N ARG A 159 3.35 81.61 1.34
CA ARG A 159 3.29 83.08 1.19
C ARG A 159 3.12 83.77 2.54
N ALA A 160 3.76 84.93 2.71
CA ALA A 160 3.59 85.77 3.88
C ALA A 160 2.10 86.05 4.18
N GLY A 161 1.65 85.77 5.41
CA GLY A 161 0.28 86.00 5.87
C GLY A 161 -0.76 84.99 5.37
N SER A 162 -0.35 83.87 4.76
CA SER A 162 -1.25 82.80 4.32
C SER A 162 -1.21 81.58 5.25
N LYS A 163 -2.31 80.81 5.26
CA LYS A 163 -2.37 79.48 5.88
C LYS A 163 -2.54 78.46 4.76
N LYS A 164 -1.74 77.41 4.75
CA LYS A 164 -1.76 76.37 3.71
C LYS A 164 -1.93 75.01 4.37
N TYR A 165 -2.90 74.25 3.88
CA TYR A 165 -3.07 72.83 4.20
C TYR A 165 -2.51 72.04 3.02
N VAL A 166 -1.72 71.01 3.33
CA VAL A 166 -1.14 70.09 2.36
C VAL A 166 -1.70 68.71 2.70
N ASP A 167 -2.33 68.07 1.71
CA ASP A 167 -2.85 66.71 1.88
C ASP A 167 -1.67 65.73 1.85
N VAL A 168 -1.56 64.87 2.87
CA VAL A 168 -0.48 63.88 2.99
C VAL A 168 -1.09 62.49 3.12
N GLU A 169 -0.75 61.59 2.19
CA GLU A 169 -1.21 60.21 2.19
C GLU A 169 -0.32 59.34 3.10
N VAL A 170 -0.92 58.54 3.97
CA VAL A 170 -0.23 57.72 4.98
C VAL A 170 -0.67 56.26 4.93
N LEU A 171 0.24 55.34 5.26
CA LEU A 171 0.05 53.88 5.15
C LEU A 171 0.30 53.15 6.48
N CYS A 172 -0.29 51.95 6.61
CA CYS A 172 -0.01 50.92 7.61
C CYS A 172 -0.22 49.51 6.99
N PHE A 173 0.28 48.44 7.62
CA PHE A 173 0.09 47.06 7.15
C PHE A 173 -0.78 46.21 8.11
N ASP A 174 -1.59 45.30 7.56
CA ASP A 174 -2.40 44.30 8.29
C ASP A 174 -1.79 42.91 8.03
N ASP A 175 -0.98 42.40 8.98
CA ASP A 175 -0.33 41.09 8.85
C ASP A 175 -1.21 39.98 9.42
N ARG A 176 -2.05 39.43 8.55
CA ARG A 176 -2.81 38.22 8.86
C ARG A 176 -2.03 37.00 8.38
N GLU A 177 -1.38 36.30 9.31
CA GLU A 177 -0.74 35.03 9.02
C GLU A 177 -1.77 34.01 8.48
N VAL A 178 -1.59 33.59 7.22
CA VAL A 178 -2.37 32.52 6.63
C VAL A 178 -1.79 31.19 7.10
N ASN A 179 -2.55 30.45 7.91
CA ASN A 179 -2.18 29.09 8.33
C ASN A 179 -2.15 28.13 7.12
N LEU A 180 -0.96 27.84 6.59
CA LEU A 180 -0.74 26.85 5.53
C LEU A 180 -0.50 25.45 6.13
N TYR A 181 -1.55 24.78 6.62
CA TYR A 181 -1.47 23.35 6.96
C TYR A 181 -1.94 22.48 5.79
N GLY A 182 -1.06 21.63 5.27
CA GLY A 182 -1.43 20.49 4.44
C GLY A 182 -1.68 19.27 5.33
N TYR A 183 -2.88 18.69 5.26
CA TYR A 183 -3.19 17.43 5.95
C TYR A 183 -2.94 16.27 4.98
N GLN A 184 -1.99 15.39 5.31
CA GLN A 184 -1.82 14.11 4.64
C GLN A 184 -2.69 13.08 5.35
N PHE A 185 -3.67 12.52 4.63
CA PHE A 185 -4.44 11.38 5.09
C PHE A 185 -3.82 10.09 4.50
N PHE A 186 -3.90 9.00 5.25
CA PHE A 186 -3.50 7.67 4.80
C PHE A 186 -4.74 6.79 4.80
N ASP A 187 -5.00 6.12 3.69
CA ASP A 187 -5.97 5.04 3.64
C ASP A 187 -5.28 3.76 4.13
N LEU A 188 -5.82 3.19 5.21
CA LEU A 188 -5.39 1.89 5.70
C LEU A 188 -6.25 0.84 5.00
N VAL A 189 -5.64 0.02 4.14
CA VAL A 189 -6.28 -1.13 3.49
C VAL A 189 -5.71 -2.39 4.14
N PRO A 190 -6.32 -2.91 5.22
CA PRO A 190 -5.87 -4.16 5.82
C PRO A 190 -6.19 -5.32 4.88
N ILE A 191 -5.19 -6.14 4.58
CA ILE A 191 -5.36 -7.41 3.85
C ILE A 191 -5.27 -8.53 4.90
N PRO A 192 -6.36 -9.28 5.15
CA PRO A 192 -6.32 -10.46 6.01
C PRO A 192 -5.32 -11.48 5.47
N LEU A 193 -4.73 -12.27 6.37
CA LEU A 193 -3.84 -13.37 6.00
C LEU A 193 -4.39 -14.68 6.56
N ILE A 194 -4.39 -15.72 5.73
CA ILE A 194 -4.70 -17.09 6.10
C ILE A 194 -3.41 -17.92 6.19
N LYS A 195 -3.32 -18.78 7.20
CA LYS A 195 -2.20 -19.70 7.40
C LYS A 195 -2.48 -21.03 6.69
N PHE A 196 -1.47 -21.68 6.10
CA PHE A 196 -1.57 -23.05 5.59
C PHE A 196 -0.28 -23.80 5.91
N CYS A 197 -0.37 -25.00 6.48
CA CYS A 197 0.79 -25.77 6.93
C CYS A 197 0.91 -27.12 6.22
N LEU A 198 2.15 -27.53 5.93
CA LEU A 198 2.50 -28.79 5.30
C LEU A 198 3.30 -29.65 6.29
N PHE A 199 3.12 -30.97 6.20
CA PHE A 199 3.99 -31.95 6.86
C PHE A 199 4.16 -33.16 5.93
N GLY A 200 5.37 -33.70 5.87
CA GLY A 200 5.71 -34.73 4.88
C GLY A 200 6.38 -35.95 5.47
N ASN A 201 6.08 -37.11 4.90
CA ASN A 201 6.84 -38.35 5.10
C ASN A 201 7.61 -38.74 3.83
N PHE A 202 8.80 -39.29 4.03
CA PHE A 202 9.64 -39.86 2.98
C PHE A 202 9.85 -41.35 3.21
N CYS A 203 9.69 -42.15 2.16
CA CYS A 203 10.02 -43.57 2.15
C CYS A 203 10.92 -43.90 0.96
N PRO A 204 12.11 -44.52 1.16
CA PRO A 204 12.99 -44.94 0.07
C PRO A 204 12.36 -45.99 -0.87
N SER A 205 11.29 -46.65 -0.43
CA SER A 205 10.52 -47.64 -1.18
C SER A 205 9.12 -47.76 -0.59
N GLU A 206 8.14 -48.26 -1.35
CA GLU A 206 6.73 -48.37 -0.91
C GLU A 206 6.58 -49.18 0.38
N ASP A 207 7.28 -50.31 0.52
CA ASP A 207 7.29 -51.13 1.76
C ASP A 207 8.38 -50.69 2.78
N GLY A 208 8.94 -49.49 2.58
CA GLY A 208 10.11 -48.98 3.28
C GLY A 208 9.81 -48.44 4.67
N ARG A 209 10.88 -48.02 5.38
CA ARG A 209 10.73 -47.25 6.61
C ARG A 209 10.28 -45.83 6.27
N HIS A 210 9.34 -45.31 7.05
CA HIS A 210 8.94 -43.91 6.99
C HIS A 210 9.95 -43.04 7.74
N TYR A 211 10.36 -41.96 7.10
CA TYR A 211 11.21 -40.91 7.62
C TYR A 211 10.47 -39.57 7.58
N VAL A 212 10.87 -38.63 8.44
CA VAL A 212 10.37 -37.25 8.34
C VAL A 212 10.94 -36.63 7.07
N ALA A 213 10.08 -36.07 6.21
CA ALA A 213 10.53 -35.50 4.95
C ALA A 213 11.30 -34.19 5.18
N GLY A 214 12.45 -34.04 4.51
CA GLY A 214 13.03 -32.74 4.19
C GLY A 214 12.48 -32.31 2.84
N TYR A 215 11.99 -31.10 2.72
CA TYR A 215 11.34 -30.60 1.52
C TYR A 215 11.45 -29.08 1.42
N SER A 216 11.36 -28.58 0.20
CA SER A 216 11.31 -27.15 -0.14
C SER A 216 10.04 -26.84 -0.93
N VAL A 217 9.53 -25.62 -0.76
CA VAL A 217 8.23 -25.21 -1.32
C VAL A 217 8.34 -23.85 -1.99
N ASN A 218 7.74 -23.76 -3.18
CA ASN A 218 7.47 -22.52 -3.87
C ASN A 218 5.96 -22.27 -3.91
N VAL A 219 5.55 -21.00 -3.79
CA VAL A 219 4.14 -20.59 -3.79
C VAL A 219 3.94 -19.36 -4.66
N TRP A 220 2.93 -19.41 -5.52
CA TRP A 220 2.50 -18.30 -6.38
C TRP A 220 1.01 -17.99 -6.15
N SER A 221 0.61 -16.76 -6.44
CA SER A 221 -0.81 -16.42 -6.59
C SER A 221 -1.36 -16.94 -7.92
N GLY A 222 -2.59 -17.45 -7.93
CA GLY A 222 -3.25 -18.02 -9.11
C GLY A 222 -3.14 -19.55 -9.20
N ASP A 223 -3.48 -20.07 -10.38
CA ASP A 223 -3.63 -21.51 -10.65
C ASP A 223 -2.34 -22.21 -11.09
N ASP A 224 -1.27 -21.45 -11.40
CA ASP A 224 0.00 -21.98 -11.90
C ASP A 224 1.21 -21.14 -11.46
N ASN A 225 2.42 -21.59 -11.84
CA ASN A 225 3.67 -20.93 -11.52
C ASN A 225 3.98 -19.68 -12.37
N THR A 226 3.01 -19.16 -13.13
CA THR A 226 3.15 -17.92 -13.92
C THR A 226 2.65 -16.67 -13.19
N GLY A 227 1.94 -16.85 -12.07
CA GLY A 227 1.46 -15.76 -11.23
C GLY A 227 2.54 -15.07 -10.40
N ASP A 228 2.11 -14.23 -9.43
CA ASP A 228 3.06 -13.47 -8.61
C ASP A 228 3.67 -14.38 -7.53
N PRO A 229 5.01 -14.47 -7.42
CA PRO A 229 5.64 -15.31 -6.41
C PRO A 229 5.42 -14.73 -5.01
N LEU A 230 4.88 -15.55 -4.12
CA LEU A 230 4.66 -15.22 -2.70
C LEU A 230 5.80 -15.76 -1.83
N TYR A 231 6.21 -17.00 -2.10
CA TYR A 231 7.28 -17.69 -1.38
C TYR A 231 8.15 -18.47 -2.37
N THR A 232 9.47 -18.49 -2.14
CA THR A 232 10.41 -19.14 -3.05
C THR A 232 11.46 -19.90 -2.25
N GLU A 233 11.65 -21.18 -2.58
CA GLU A 233 12.63 -22.11 -2.01
C GLU A 233 12.59 -22.16 -0.48
N VAL A 234 11.39 -22.13 0.10
CA VAL A 234 11.24 -22.19 1.57
C VAL A 234 11.27 -23.65 1.99
N GLY A 235 12.32 -24.05 2.72
CA GLY A 235 12.49 -25.39 3.24
C GLY A 235 12.03 -25.56 4.68
N ASN A 236 11.63 -26.78 5.05
CA ASN A 236 11.50 -27.17 6.45
C ASN A 236 12.86 -27.57 7.05
N GLU A 237 12.96 -27.54 8.38
CA GLU A 237 14.15 -27.97 9.10
C GLU A 237 13.90 -29.33 9.74
N VAL A 238 14.68 -30.35 9.35
CA VAL A 238 14.66 -31.68 9.95
C VAL A 238 15.80 -31.76 10.95
N MET A 239 15.47 -32.00 12.21
CA MET A 239 16.40 -32.03 13.34
C MET A 239 16.42 -33.41 14.00
N MET A 240 17.53 -33.76 14.64
CA MET A 240 17.62 -34.94 15.50
C MET A 240 17.50 -34.52 16.96
N ASP A 241 16.67 -35.22 17.73
CA ASP A 241 16.61 -35.06 19.18
C ASP A 241 17.87 -35.68 19.81
N ASP A 242 18.65 -34.88 20.54
CA ASP A 242 19.91 -35.31 21.15
C ASP A 242 19.72 -36.35 22.27
N GLU A 243 18.53 -36.43 22.89
CA GLU A 243 18.22 -37.36 23.98
C GLU A 243 17.72 -38.72 23.47
N THR A 244 16.84 -38.72 22.45
CA THR A 244 16.24 -39.96 21.91
C THR A 244 16.94 -40.46 20.65
N GLY A 245 17.60 -39.58 19.90
CA GLY A 245 18.17 -39.86 18.57
C GLY A 245 17.13 -39.93 17.46
N ASP A 246 15.87 -39.54 17.73
CA ASP A 246 14.80 -39.53 16.74
C ASP A 246 14.83 -38.24 15.91
N TYR A 247 14.55 -38.35 14.62
CA TYR A 247 14.41 -37.18 13.75
C TYR A 247 12.98 -36.63 13.80
N PHE A 248 12.86 -35.31 13.82
CA PHE A 248 11.60 -34.58 13.85
C PHE A 248 11.68 -33.29 13.01
N SER A 249 10.52 -32.72 12.70
CA SER A 249 10.41 -31.43 12.03
C SER A 249 9.12 -30.74 12.46
N ASP A 250 9.13 -29.41 12.53
CA ASP A 250 7.91 -28.64 12.68
C ASP A 250 7.19 -28.52 11.32
N PRO A 251 5.84 -28.50 11.27
CA PRO A 251 5.12 -28.26 10.03
C PRO A 251 5.51 -26.92 9.39
N LEU A 252 5.74 -26.93 8.08
CA LEU A 252 6.11 -25.72 7.34
C LEU A 252 4.87 -24.92 6.97
N CYS A 253 4.78 -23.67 7.44
CA CYS A 253 3.58 -22.87 7.31
C CYS A 253 3.79 -21.58 6.51
N PHE A 254 2.79 -21.24 5.69
CA PHE A 254 2.73 -20.06 4.83
C PHE A 254 1.60 -19.13 5.28
N PHE A 255 1.81 -17.81 5.16
CA PHE A 255 0.78 -16.80 5.40
C PHE A 255 0.39 -16.17 4.06
N LEU A 256 -0.77 -16.58 3.56
CA LEU A 256 -1.27 -16.20 2.24
C LEU A 256 -2.31 -15.08 2.40
N PRO A 257 -2.44 -14.17 1.42
CA PRO A 257 -3.55 -13.21 1.40
C PRO A 257 -4.93 -13.90 1.51
N ASP A 258 -5.90 -13.22 2.09
CA ASP A 258 -7.31 -13.66 2.12
C ASP A 258 -8.16 -12.43 1.82
N THR A 259 -8.29 -12.15 0.53
CA THR A 259 -8.98 -10.98 -0.02
C THR A 259 -10.47 -11.25 -0.21
N GLU A 260 -11.22 -10.22 -0.60
CA GLU A 260 -12.63 -10.40 -0.90
C GLU A 260 -12.81 -11.15 -2.23
N GLY A 261 -13.24 -12.40 -2.17
CA GLY A 261 -13.41 -13.26 -3.34
C GLY A 261 -12.94 -14.68 -3.05
N VAL A 262 -12.69 -15.44 -4.12
CA VAL A 262 -11.96 -16.72 -4.04
C VAL A 262 -10.53 -16.43 -4.47
N ASP A 263 -9.59 -16.62 -3.56
CA ASP A 263 -8.17 -16.53 -3.85
C ASP A 263 -7.62 -17.93 -4.14
N THR A 264 -6.71 -18.03 -5.11
CA THR A 264 -6.10 -19.31 -5.48
C THR A 264 -4.59 -19.22 -5.39
N TYR A 265 -3.96 -20.32 -4.97
CA TYR A 265 -2.54 -20.42 -4.72
C TYR A 265 -1.97 -21.68 -5.33
N TYR A 266 -0.92 -21.55 -6.11
CA TYR A 266 -0.23 -22.68 -6.71
C TYR A 266 1.01 -23.04 -5.90
N PHE A 267 1.13 -24.32 -5.53
CA PHE A 267 2.24 -24.86 -4.76
C PHE A 267 3.06 -25.83 -5.59
N GLU A 268 4.38 -25.76 -5.43
CA GLU A 268 5.32 -26.79 -5.88
C GLU A 268 6.15 -27.25 -4.67
N ILE A 269 6.14 -28.55 -4.40
CA ILE A 269 6.84 -29.18 -3.29
C ILE A 269 7.94 -30.07 -3.88
N SER A 270 9.18 -29.85 -3.44
CA SER A 270 10.36 -30.62 -3.84
C SER A 270 10.93 -31.36 -2.65
N ILE A 271 11.40 -32.59 -2.85
CA ILE A 271 12.05 -33.37 -1.78
C ILE A 271 13.50 -32.90 -1.61
N GLU A 272 14.02 -32.87 -0.39
CA GLU A 272 15.39 -32.48 -0.08
C GLU A 272 16.11 -33.60 0.68
N ASN A 273 17.44 -33.57 0.63
CA ASN A 273 18.26 -34.45 1.47
C ASN A 273 18.22 -34.01 2.93
N THR A 274 18.38 -34.98 3.83
CA THR A 274 18.50 -34.73 5.27
C THR A 274 19.75 -35.41 5.82
N ASP A 275 20.09 -35.15 7.07
CA ASP A 275 21.17 -35.89 7.74
C ASP A 275 20.81 -37.38 7.97
N GLU A 276 19.52 -37.76 7.91
CA GLU A 276 19.06 -39.14 8.10
C GLU A 276 19.07 -39.96 6.79
N TYR A 277 18.85 -39.32 5.65
CA TYR A 277 18.79 -39.99 4.34
C TYR A 277 19.16 -39.07 3.17
N ASP A 278 19.61 -39.71 2.09
CA ASP A 278 19.74 -39.11 0.77
C ASP A 278 18.57 -39.58 -0.13
N ALA A 279 17.87 -38.64 -0.76
CA ALA A 279 16.83 -38.90 -1.74
C ALA A 279 17.41 -38.85 -3.17
N ASP A 280 17.12 -39.88 -3.98
CA ASP A 280 17.66 -39.98 -5.35
C ASP A 280 17.21 -38.82 -6.27
N ASN A 281 16.08 -38.20 -5.96
CA ASN A 281 15.47 -37.10 -6.70
C ASN A 281 15.44 -35.78 -5.90
N ALA A 282 16.40 -35.59 -4.99
CA ALA A 282 16.52 -34.37 -4.21
C ALA A 282 16.58 -33.12 -5.12
N GLY A 283 15.76 -32.12 -4.81
CA GLY A 283 15.57 -30.88 -5.57
C GLY A 283 14.60 -31.00 -6.76
N GLU A 284 14.03 -32.17 -7.04
CA GLU A 284 12.98 -32.32 -8.05
C GLU A 284 11.59 -32.10 -7.43
N ILE A 285 10.68 -31.50 -8.21
CA ILE A 285 9.30 -31.29 -7.81
C ILE A 285 8.60 -32.65 -7.75
N ILE A 286 8.17 -33.02 -6.55
CA ILE A 286 7.47 -34.29 -6.28
C ILE A 286 5.95 -34.12 -6.23
N LEU A 287 5.47 -32.94 -5.85
CA LEU A 287 4.05 -32.63 -5.78
C LEU A 287 3.80 -31.20 -6.25
N SER A 288 2.71 -30.99 -6.98
CA SER A 288 2.24 -29.66 -7.36
C SER A 288 0.73 -29.61 -7.50
N GLY A 289 0.16 -28.42 -7.39
CA GLY A 289 -1.27 -28.18 -7.58
C GLY A 289 -1.73 -26.83 -7.05
N ALA A 290 -2.93 -26.42 -7.45
CA ALA A 290 -3.59 -25.22 -6.97
C ALA A 290 -4.53 -25.53 -5.79
N ILE A 291 -4.57 -24.63 -4.81
CA ILE A 291 -5.49 -24.66 -3.67
C ILE A 291 -6.10 -23.28 -3.45
N THR A 292 -7.39 -23.24 -3.15
CA THR A 292 -8.14 -22.01 -2.88
C THR A 292 -8.13 -21.66 -1.39
N ASP A 293 -8.37 -20.40 -1.07
CA ASP A 293 -8.53 -19.93 0.31
C ASP A 293 -9.72 -20.62 1.02
N ASP A 294 -10.83 -20.86 0.32
CA ASP A 294 -11.95 -21.66 0.82
C ASP A 294 -11.54 -23.09 1.18
N GLU A 295 -10.70 -23.74 0.35
CA GLU A 295 -10.16 -25.07 0.64
C GLU A 295 -9.20 -25.05 1.84
N ILE A 296 -8.39 -24.00 2.00
CA ILE A 296 -7.49 -23.83 3.15
C ILE A 296 -8.30 -23.63 4.44
N LYS A 297 -9.42 -22.89 4.40
CA LYS A 297 -10.29 -22.63 5.57
C LYS A 297 -10.84 -23.91 6.21
N LEU A 298 -10.92 -25.01 5.46
CA LEU A 298 -11.38 -26.31 5.97
C LEU A 298 -10.38 -27.01 6.89
N PHE A 299 -9.11 -26.63 6.82
CA PHE A 299 -8.09 -27.14 7.75
C PHE A 299 -8.17 -26.47 9.12
N TYR A 300 -9.07 -25.48 9.30
CA TYR A 300 -9.25 -24.80 10.56
C TYR A 300 -10.35 -25.46 11.38
N ASP A 301 -9.98 -25.81 12.61
CA ASP A 301 -10.95 -26.13 13.65
C ASP A 301 -11.44 -24.83 14.28
N GLU A 302 -12.67 -24.43 13.94
CA GLU A 302 -13.29 -23.20 14.46
C GLU A 302 -13.54 -23.25 15.98
N GLU A 303 -13.65 -24.44 16.58
CA GLU A 303 -13.91 -24.59 18.02
C GLU A 303 -12.64 -24.44 18.85
N THR A 304 -11.52 -25.02 18.38
CA THR A 304 -10.24 -24.98 19.12
C THR A 304 -9.32 -23.86 18.65
N GLY A 305 -9.55 -23.29 17.47
CA GLY A 305 -8.65 -22.36 16.79
C GLY A 305 -7.35 -23.03 16.33
N ALA A 306 -7.29 -24.37 16.34
CA ALA A 306 -6.18 -25.14 15.79
C ALA A 306 -6.31 -25.23 14.26
N MET A 307 -5.19 -25.48 13.59
CA MET A 307 -5.15 -25.77 12.17
C MET A 307 -4.46 -27.11 11.97
N ASP A 308 -5.11 -27.99 11.21
CA ASP A 308 -4.52 -29.23 10.74
C ASP A 308 -3.55 -28.94 9.59
N TYR A 309 -2.43 -29.66 9.58
CA TYR A 309 -1.50 -29.58 8.47
C TYR A 309 -1.94 -30.51 7.35
N TYR A 310 -1.71 -30.10 6.11
CA TYR A 310 -1.80 -31.00 4.97
C TYR A 310 -0.63 -31.98 5.04
N HIS A 311 -0.98 -33.27 5.19
CA HIS A 311 -0.01 -34.34 5.32
C HIS A 311 0.21 -35.03 3.98
N PHE A 312 1.46 -35.06 3.51
CA PHE A 312 1.84 -35.76 2.29
C PHE A 312 2.84 -36.88 2.55
N SER A 313 2.84 -37.87 1.68
CA SER A 313 3.74 -39.02 1.67
C SER A 313 4.42 -39.11 0.31
N TYR A 314 5.74 -39.26 0.29
CA TYR A 314 6.51 -39.50 -0.92
C TYR A 314 7.21 -40.86 -0.85
N GLY A 315 6.96 -41.70 -1.86
CA GLY A 315 7.57 -43.03 -1.97
C GLY A 315 7.01 -44.10 -1.02
N CYS A 316 5.96 -43.81 -0.24
CA CYS A 316 5.42 -44.69 0.80
C CYS A 316 4.26 -45.61 0.35
N GLY A 317 3.91 -45.63 -0.94
CA GLY A 317 2.77 -46.42 -1.45
C GLY A 317 1.39 -45.87 -1.06
N ASP A 318 1.33 -44.79 -0.28
CA ASP A 318 0.11 -44.06 0.06
C ASP A 318 -0.19 -42.98 -0.99
N ASP A 319 -1.45 -42.86 -1.40
CA ASP A 319 -1.87 -41.75 -2.24
C ASP A 319 -1.94 -40.45 -1.44
N ASN A 320 -1.36 -39.38 -1.99
CA ASN A 320 -1.51 -38.05 -1.40
C ASN A 320 -2.96 -37.57 -1.46
N PRO A 321 -3.47 -36.91 -0.39
CA PRO A 321 -4.75 -36.24 -0.47
C PRO A 321 -4.70 -35.13 -1.54
N PRO A 322 -5.80 -34.82 -2.22
CA PRO A 322 -5.85 -33.65 -3.10
C PRO A 322 -5.62 -32.35 -2.28
N PRO A 323 -5.14 -31.26 -2.90
CA PRO A 323 -5.04 -31.06 -4.35
C PRO A 323 -3.65 -31.33 -4.96
N PHE A 324 -2.62 -31.63 -4.16
CA PHE A 324 -1.24 -31.75 -4.66
C PHE A 324 -0.87 -33.16 -5.08
N THR A 325 -0.08 -33.25 -6.14
CA THR A 325 0.13 -34.52 -6.87
C THR A 325 1.40 -34.53 -7.70
N ASP A 326 1.83 -35.73 -8.12
CA ASP A 326 3.01 -35.90 -8.96
C ASP A 326 2.87 -35.20 -10.34
N PRO A 327 3.72 -34.19 -10.64
CA PRO A 327 3.66 -33.45 -11.90
C PRO A 327 4.10 -34.28 -13.12
N THR A 328 4.77 -35.42 -12.92
CA THR A 328 5.26 -36.27 -14.01
C THR A 328 4.17 -37.18 -14.59
N VAL A 329 3.05 -37.32 -13.87
CA VAL A 329 1.92 -38.14 -14.30
C VAL A 329 0.96 -37.28 -15.12
N THR A 330 0.72 -37.66 -16.38
CA THR A 330 -0.35 -37.04 -17.19
C THR A 330 -1.70 -37.55 -16.70
N GLU A 331 -2.20 -36.86 -15.69
CA GLU A 331 -3.43 -37.18 -14.98
C GLU A 331 -4.49 -36.15 -15.33
N LYS A 332 -5.69 -36.61 -15.72
CA LYS A 332 -6.83 -35.70 -15.79
C LYS A 332 -7.47 -35.63 -14.43
N ARG A 333 -7.59 -34.41 -13.90
CA ARG A 333 -8.23 -34.19 -12.60
C ARG A 333 -9.50 -33.41 -12.72
N TYR A 334 -10.39 -33.74 -11.81
CA TYR A 334 -11.68 -33.12 -11.69
C TYR A 334 -12.01 -32.99 -10.21
N LYS A 335 -12.45 -31.81 -9.81
CA LYS A 335 -12.92 -31.56 -8.44
C LYS A 335 -14.35 -31.08 -8.48
N ALA A 336 -15.14 -31.45 -7.49
CA ALA A 336 -16.49 -30.96 -7.30
C ALA A 336 -16.67 -30.54 -5.85
N CYS A 337 -17.09 -29.29 -5.65
CA CYS A 337 -17.58 -28.83 -4.36
C CYS A 337 -18.99 -29.38 -4.17
N LEU A 338 -19.14 -30.29 -3.22
CA LEU A 338 -20.41 -30.90 -2.86
C LEU A 338 -21.22 -29.92 -2.02
N LYS A 339 -22.41 -29.59 -2.52
CA LYS A 339 -23.37 -28.70 -1.88
C LYS A 339 -24.56 -29.51 -1.39
N GLU A 340 -25.07 -29.12 -0.24
CA GLU A 340 -26.30 -29.64 0.32
C GLU A 340 -27.47 -29.57 -0.67
N VAL A 341 -28.27 -30.64 -0.71
CA VAL A 341 -29.52 -30.70 -1.47
C VAL A 341 -30.67 -31.02 -0.53
N GLY A 342 -31.70 -30.18 -0.56
CA GLY A 342 -32.87 -30.32 0.30
C GLY A 342 -32.57 -29.89 1.74
N ASP A 343 -32.87 -30.77 2.69
CA ASP A 343 -32.69 -30.53 4.14
C ASP A 343 -31.44 -31.26 4.70
N SER A 344 -30.49 -31.65 3.84
CA SER A 344 -29.26 -32.33 4.25
C SER A 344 -28.18 -31.36 4.70
N ASP A 345 -27.35 -31.75 5.67
CA ASP A 345 -26.14 -31.01 6.06
C ASP A 345 -24.88 -31.50 5.32
N ALA A 346 -25.04 -32.37 4.32
CA ALA A 346 -23.92 -33.00 3.60
C ALA A 346 -23.26 -32.04 2.59
N PHE A 347 -22.14 -31.45 2.99
CA PHE A 347 -21.23 -30.69 2.12
C PHE A 347 -19.81 -31.21 2.21
N GLY A 348 -19.00 -31.00 1.16
CA GLY A 348 -17.65 -31.52 1.12
C GLY A 348 -17.03 -31.46 -0.27
N PHE A 349 -16.12 -32.39 -0.57
CA PHE A 349 -15.39 -32.41 -1.83
C PHE A 349 -15.36 -33.80 -2.43
N ALA A 350 -15.47 -33.85 -3.75
CA ALA A 350 -15.21 -35.04 -4.53
C ALA A 350 -14.12 -34.77 -5.55
N TYR A 351 -13.21 -35.72 -5.69
CA TYR A 351 -12.08 -35.65 -6.60
C TYR A 351 -12.07 -36.87 -7.48
N LEU A 352 -11.87 -36.66 -8.78
CA LEU A 352 -11.59 -37.72 -9.74
C LEU A 352 -10.21 -37.51 -10.33
N SER A 353 -9.51 -38.61 -10.46
CA SER A 353 -8.24 -38.73 -11.14
C SER A 353 -8.37 -39.79 -12.22
N LEU A 354 -7.99 -39.48 -13.45
CA LEU A 354 -7.94 -40.45 -14.54
C LEU A 354 -6.54 -40.48 -15.15
N ILE A 355 -5.81 -41.56 -14.86
CA ILE A 355 -4.48 -41.83 -15.40
C ILE A 355 -4.60 -42.98 -16.40
N GLY A 356 -4.58 -42.65 -17.70
CA GLY A 356 -4.83 -43.65 -18.74
C GLY A 356 -6.23 -44.26 -18.64
N ASN A 357 -6.32 -45.46 -18.09
CA ASN A 357 -7.58 -46.16 -17.82
C ASN A 357 -7.84 -46.42 -16.34
N GLU A 358 -7.02 -45.90 -15.44
CA GLU A 358 -7.24 -46.00 -14.00
C GLU A 358 -7.96 -44.76 -13.51
N LEU A 359 -9.21 -44.96 -13.07
CA LEU A 359 -10.02 -43.93 -12.43
C LEU A 359 -9.85 -44.08 -10.92
N THR A 360 -9.40 -43.04 -10.23
CA THR A 360 -9.44 -42.94 -8.77
C THR A 360 -10.48 -41.90 -8.38
N ALA A 361 -11.40 -42.26 -7.49
CA ALA A 361 -12.36 -41.33 -6.91
C ALA A 361 -12.11 -41.21 -5.42
N LYS A 362 -12.06 -39.97 -4.93
CA LYS A 362 -11.98 -39.64 -3.51
C LYS A 362 -13.15 -38.74 -3.14
N THR A 363 -13.79 -39.00 -2.01
CA THR A 363 -14.86 -38.14 -1.49
C THR A 363 -14.62 -37.91 -0.01
N TRP A 364 -14.72 -36.66 0.43
CA TRP A 364 -14.72 -36.28 1.83
C TRP A 364 -15.94 -35.44 2.16
N VAL A 365 -16.72 -35.86 3.16
CA VAL A 365 -17.92 -35.16 3.65
C VAL A 365 -17.95 -35.23 5.17
N PRO A 366 -17.58 -34.15 5.89
CA PRO A 366 -17.44 -34.16 7.34
C PRO A 366 -18.75 -34.12 8.14
N PHE A 367 -19.89 -33.76 7.53
CA PHE A 367 -21.16 -33.53 8.24
C PHE A 367 -22.32 -34.40 7.73
N MET A 368 -22.12 -35.71 7.77
CA MET A 368 -23.14 -36.70 7.44
C MET A 368 -23.87 -37.18 8.70
N GLU A 369 -25.04 -37.81 8.52
CA GLU A 369 -25.64 -38.59 9.61
C GLU A 369 -24.65 -39.70 10.05
N PRO A 370 -24.36 -39.90 11.34
CA PRO A 370 -23.41 -40.89 11.81
C PRO A 370 -23.78 -42.33 11.43
N ASN A 371 -22.80 -43.11 10.94
CA ASN A 371 -22.98 -44.49 10.47
C ASN A 371 -23.99 -44.63 9.31
N ALA A 372 -24.20 -43.58 8.53
CA ALA A 372 -25.12 -43.57 7.40
C ALA A 372 -24.44 -44.12 6.14
N THR A 373 -25.07 -45.13 5.54
CA THR A 373 -24.66 -45.68 4.25
C THR A 373 -25.06 -44.72 3.12
N THR A 374 -24.12 -44.40 2.25
CA THR A 374 -24.22 -43.30 1.29
C THR A 374 -23.81 -43.77 -0.11
N PRO A 375 -24.77 -44.17 -0.96
CA PRO A 375 -24.50 -44.43 -2.37
C PRO A 375 -23.99 -43.17 -3.07
N GLN A 376 -22.99 -43.31 -3.94
CA GLN A 376 -22.40 -42.19 -4.67
C GLN A 376 -22.29 -42.53 -6.16
N HIS A 377 -22.63 -41.58 -7.03
CA HIS A 377 -22.65 -41.80 -8.48
C HIS A 377 -22.11 -40.60 -9.24
N ILE A 378 -21.42 -40.87 -10.35
CA ILE A 378 -21.13 -39.89 -11.40
C ILE A 378 -22.31 -39.89 -12.38
N HIS A 379 -22.84 -38.71 -12.68
CA HIS A 379 -24.02 -38.47 -13.49
C HIS A 379 -23.71 -37.76 -14.82
N GLU A 380 -24.59 -37.91 -15.80
CA GLU A 380 -24.38 -37.53 -17.22
C GLU A 380 -24.14 -36.03 -17.45
N ASN A 381 -24.82 -35.16 -16.71
CA ASN A 381 -24.83 -33.72 -16.94
C ASN A 381 -24.05 -32.98 -15.84
N ALA A 382 -23.32 -31.93 -16.22
CA ALA A 382 -22.78 -30.91 -15.31
C ALA A 382 -23.91 -29.94 -14.87
N SER A 383 -24.91 -30.47 -14.17
CA SER A 383 -25.97 -29.68 -13.55
C SER A 383 -26.55 -30.41 -12.35
N CYS A 384 -26.48 -29.81 -11.17
CA CYS A 384 -27.15 -30.38 -9.99
C CYS A 384 -28.69 -30.36 -10.07
N ASP A 385 -29.26 -29.46 -10.87
CA ASP A 385 -30.70 -29.37 -11.09
C ASP A 385 -31.23 -30.47 -12.04
N ASP A 386 -30.37 -30.96 -12.94
CA ASP A 386 -30.70 -32.02 -13.91
C ASP A 386 -29.48 -32.89 -14.19
N ALA A 387 -29.07 -33.68 -13.20
CA ALA A 387 -27.87 -34.51 -13.28
C ALA A 387 -27.96 -35.59 -14.39
N GLY A 388 -29.17 -35.98 -14.81
CA GLY A 388 -29.36 -37.04 -15.80
C GLY A 388 -29.10 -38.45 -15.24
N GLY A 389 -28.79 -39.40 -16.12
CA GLY A 389 -28.56 -40.80 -15.75
C GLY A 389 -27.25 -41.03 -15.01
N VAL A 390 -27.12 -42.21 -14.39
CA VAL A 390 -25.86 -42.67 -13.77
C VAL A 390 -24.90 -43.13 -14.87
N VAL A 391 -23.73 -42.51 -14.93
CA VAL A 391 -22.60 -42.90 -15.80
C VAL A 391 -21.72 -43.93 -15.11
N TRP A 392 -21.43 -43.73 -13.83
CA TRP A 392 -20.53 -44.60 -13.09
C TRP A 392 -20.89 -44.68 -11.59
N PRO A 393 -21.04 -45.89 -11.02
CA PRO A 393 -21.23 -46.05 -9.59
C PRO A 393 -19.89 -46.06 -8.83
N LEU A 394 -19.85 -45.33 -7.73
CA LEU A 394 -18.69 -45.23 -6.84
C LEU A 394 -18.87 -46.18 -5.64
N ASP A 395 -19.22 -47.42 -5.92
CA ASP A 395 -19.42 -48.46 -4.89
C ASP A 395 -18.09 -48.81 -4.21
N LEU A 396 -18.13 -49.61 -3.15
CA LEU A 396 -16.99 -50.33 -2.59
C LEU A 396 -16.76 -51.66 -3.33
N VAL A 397 -15.67 -52.35 -2.97
CA VAL A 397 -15.42 -53.71 -3.45
C VAL A 397 -16.55 -54.62 -2.99
N GLY A 398 -17.21 -55.30 -3.93
CA GLY A 398 -18.37 -56.17 -3.62
C GLY A 398 -19.73 -55.54 -3.92
N GLY A 399 -19.78 -54.24 -4.26
CA GLY A 399 -21.02 -53.52 -4.59
C GLY A 399 -21.73 -52.92 -3.37
N ASP A 400 -21.06 -52.86 -2.23
CA ASP A 400 -21.54 -52.13 -1.05
C ASP A 400 -21.32 -50.62 -1.21
N TYR A 401 -21.94 -49.80 -0.38
CA TYR A 401 -21.78 -48.34 -0.42
C TYR A 401 -20.93 -47.85 0.77
N PRO A 402 -20.19 -46.75 0.61
CA PRO A 402 -19.43 -46.18 1.71
C PRO A 402 -20.34 -45.67 2.82
N THR A 403 -19.84 -45.70 4.06
CA THR A 403 -20.61 -45.38 5.26
C THR A 403 -19.82 -44.38 6.09
N SER A 404 -20.47 -43.32 6.56
CA SER A 404 -19.85 -42.34 7.46
C SER A 404 -19.48 -42.99 8.79
N ASP A 405 -18.52 -42.43 9.50
CA ASP A 405 -18.09 -42.93 10.79
C ASP A 405 -19.07 -42.53 11.93
N ALA A 406 -18.66 -42.79 13.18
CA ALA A 406 -19.47 -42.46 14.35
C ALA A 406 -19.61 -40.96 14.63
N ASN A 407 -18.78 -40.12 14.01
CA ASN A 407 -18.82 -38.67 14.11
C ASN A 407 -19.57 -38.02 12.94
N GLY A 408 -19.98 -38.82 11.95
CA GLY A 408 -20.62 -38.28 10.75
C GLY A 408 -19.63 -37.94 9.64
N GLU A 409 -18.39 -38.39 9.73
CA GLU A 409 -17.38 -38.11 8.71
C GLU A 409 -17.31 -39.25 7.69
N LEU A 410 -17.44 -38.91 6.41
CA LEU A 410 -17.32 -39.83 5.30
C LEU A 410 -16.01 -39.58 4.57
N TYR A 411 -15.06 -40.52 4.67
CA TYR A 411 -13.93 -40.63 3.77
C TYR A 411 -14.11 -41.81 2.82
N TYR A 412 -13.97 -41.54 1.54
CA TYR A 412 -14.03 -42.54 0.48
C TYR A 412 -12.81 -42.41 -0.41
N THR A 413 -12.18 -43.54 -0.73
CA THR A 413 -11.20 -43.64 -1.80
C THR A 413 -11.36 -44.99 -2.50
N ARG A 414 -11.38 -44.97 -3.83
CA ARG A 414 -11.34 -46.20 -4.62
C ARG A 414 -10.75 -45.96 -5.99
N THR A 415 -10.00 -46.96 -6.46
CA THR A 415 -9.46 -47.01 -7.82
C THR A 415 -10.10 -48.15 -8.61
N TRP A 416 -10.39 -47.88 -9.88
CA TRP A 416 -10.86 -48.86 -10.85
C TRP A 416 -9.97 -48.85 -12.09
N SER A 417 -9.61 -50.04 -12.57
CA SER A 417 -9.09 -50.20 -13.92
C SER A 417 -10.26 -50.30 -14.91
N LEU A 418 -10.55 -49.20 -15.60
CA LEU A 418 -11.61 -49.10 -16.58
C LEU A 418 -11.22 -49.75 -17.91
N THR A 419 -12.22 -50.24 -18.64
CA THR A 419 -12.07 -50.59 -20.06
C THR A 419 -12.12 -49.32 -20.92
N ASN A 420 -11.58 -49.37 -22.14
CA ASN A 420 -11.64 -48.23 -23.07
C ASN A 420 -13.07 -47.74 -23.34
N ALA A 421 -14.06 -48.64 -23.32
CA ALA A 421 -15.47 -48.28 -23.47
C ALA A 421 -15.99 -47.49 -22.25
N GLN A 422 -15.58 -47.86 -21.04
CA GLN A 422 -15.94 -47.16 -19.81
C GLN A 422 -15.24 -45.79 -19.71
N VAL A 423 -13.96 -45.70 -20.10
CA VAL A 423 -13.26 -44.41 -20.22
C VAL A 423 -13.99 -43.50 -21.22
N SER A 424 -14.42 -44.05 -22.37
CA SER A 424 -15.17 -43.28 -23.37
C SER A 424 -16.55 -42.85 -22.87
N ALA A 425 -17.21 -43.68 -22.05
CA ALA A 425 -18.51 -43.37 -21.46
C ALA A 425 -18.42 -42.31 -20.36
N LEU A 426 -17.39 -42.38 -19.51
CA LEU A 426 -17.06 -41.34 -18.54
C LEU A 426 -16.87 -40.00 -19.26
N GLY A 427 -16.13 -40.02 -20.37
CA GLY A 427 -15.89 -38.85 -21.20
C GLY A 427 -15.01 -37.82 -20.49
N ASP A 428 -15.28 -36.55 -20.74
CA ASP A 428 -14.66 -35.47 -19.98
C ASP A 428 -15.47 -35.20 -18.72
N ALA A 429 -14.91 -35.53 -17.56
CA ALA A 429 -15.68 -35.53 -16.31
C ALA A 429 -16.05 -34.12 -15.85
N SER A 430 -15.45 -33.07 -16.39
CA SER A 430 -15.89 -31.67 -16.19
C SER A 430 -17.30 -31.39 -16.73
N ASN A 431 -17.86 -32.30 -17.54
CA ASN A 431 -19.24 -32.23 -18.01
C ASN A 431 -20.18 -33.14 -17.21
N ARG A 432 -19.81 -33.48 -15.97
CA ARG A 432 -20.52 -34.44 -15.11
C ARG A 432 -20.80 -33.81 -13.75
N THR A 433 -21.71 -34.43 -13.03
CA THR A 433 -21.95 -34.19 -11.61
C THR A 433 -21.64 -35.44 -10.81
N ILE A 434 -21.33 -35.25 -9.53
CA ILE A 434 -21.43 -36.30 -8.52
C ILE A 434 -22.66 -36.06 -7.67
N ASN A 435 -23.41 -37.13 -7.41
CA ASN A 435 -24.51 -37.14 -6.46
C ASN A 435 -24.22 -38.13 -5.34
N LEU A 436 -24.44 -37.67 -4.10
CA LEU A 436 -24.53 -38.51 -2.91
C LEU A 436 -26.00 -38.74 -2.59
N HIS A 437 -26.33 -39.94 -2.17
CA HIS A 437 -27.69 -40.35 -1.87
C HIS A 437 -27.81 -40.87 -0.44
N GLU A 438 -29.02 -40.78 0.12
CA GLU A 438 -29.39 -41.60 1.28
C GLU A 438 -29.70 -43.03 0.83
N ASN A 439 -29.24 -44.04 1.58
CA ASN A 439 -29.57 -45.45 1.35
C ASN A 439 -30.99 -45.81 1.83
N VAL A 440 -32.00 -45.10 1.29
CA VAL A 440 -33.43 -45.30 1.57
C VAL A 440 -34.22 -45.50 0.26
N GLU A 441 -35.51 -45.83 0.37
CA GLU A 441 -36.36 -46.08 -0.80
C GLU A 441 -36.39 -44.84 -1.72
N GLY A 442 -35.97 -45.03 -2.98
CA GLY A 442 -35.93 -43.97 -3.98
C GLY A 442 -34.59 -43.25 -4.12
N LEU A 443 -33.60 -43.52 -3.25
CA LEU A 443 -32.26 -42.92 -3.28
C LEU A 443 -32.30 -41.40 -3.50
N PRO A 444 -32.93 -40.62 -2.60
CA PRO A 444 -32.95 -39.17 -2.75
C PRO A 444 -31.52 -38.62 -2.72
N VAL A 445 -31.25 -37.61 -3.56
CA VAL A 445 -29.96 -36.91 -3.57
C VAL A 445 -29.90 -36.01 -2.35
N ILE A 446 -28.83 -36.15 -1.57
CA ILE A 446 -28.57 -35.35 -0.36
C ILE A 446 -27.45 -34.33 -0.55
N SER A 447 -26.57 -34.59 -1.51
CA SER A 447 -25.50 -33.67 -1.86
C SER A 447 -25.15 -33.80 -3.33
N CYS A 448 -24.83 -32.68 -3.98
CA CYS A 448 -24.44 -32.66 -5.38
C CYS A 448 -23.28 -31.69 -5.62
N GLY A 449 -22.39 -32.05 -6.54
CA GLY A 449 -21.35 -31.17 -7.03
C GLY A 449 -21.13 -31.34 -8.53
N GLU A 450 -20.94 -30.22 -9.22
CA GLU A 450 -20.48 -30.20 -10.62
C GLU A 450 -18.96 -30.33 -10.64
N TYR A 451 -18.44 -31.18 -11.51
CA TYR A 451 -17.00 -31.36 -11.65
C TYR A 451 -16.40 -30.26 -12.51
N ASP A 452 -15.28 -29.71 -12.06
CA ASP A 452 -14.42 -28.80 -12.80
C ASP A 452 -13.03 -29.41 -12.96
N SER A 453 -12.42 -29.24 -14.13
CA SER A 453 -11.03 -29.63 -14.35
C SER A 453 -10.08 -28.67 -13.66
N TYR A 454 -9.01 -29.18 -13.05
CA TYR A 454 -7.97 -28.38 -12.41
C TYR A 454 -6.58 -28.98 -12.64
#